data_AF-A0A3P3ZRQ8-F1
#
_entry.id   AF-A0A3P3ZRQ8-F1
#
_cell.length_a   1.000
_cell.length_b   1.000
_cell.length_c   1.000
_cell.angle_alpha   90.00
_cell.angle_beta   90.00
_cell.angle_gamma   90.00
#
_symmetry.space_group_name_H-M   'P 1'
#
loop_
_entity.id
_entity.type
_entity.pdbx_description
1 polymer ?
#
loop_
_entity_poly.entity_id
_entity_poly.type
_entity_poly.pdbx_seq_one_letter_code
_entity_poly.pdbx_strand_id
1 'polypeptide(L)'
;MKRLMVGPFNRVEGDLEVALDIAEGRVQAAYVNSPMYRGFEQMLKDKYPLDALVYVPRICGICSVAQSAAAAQALAHAMGLQPPENGRLAANLTIAAENLADHLSHFYLFFMPDFARSFYKGRAWFSDTHARFKAVSGSAMADILPARAKFMHLMGYLAGKWPHTLSLQPGGSSRPLESAEQIRLAILLAEFRSFLERTLFGDQLESVANLDSKSALLA
;
A
#
# COMPACT_ATOMS: atom_id res chain seq x y z
N MET A 1 1.14 -33.81 18.60
CA MET A 1 1.62 -32.60 17.90
C MET A 1 1.37 -32.81 16.41
N LYS A 2 0.70 -31.87 15.73
CA LYS A 2 0.37 -31.94 14.29
C LYS A 2 1.07 -30.79 13.58
N ARG A 3 1.83 -31.09 12.52
CA ARG A 3 2.37 -30.06 11.62
C ARG A 3 1.37 -29.76 10.52
N LEU A 4 1.06 -28.48 10.32
CA LEU A 4 0.20 -27.96 9.26
C LEU A 4 1.04 -27.09 8.35
N MET A 5 1.09 -27.43 7.06
CA MET A 5 1.59 -26.51 6.05
C MET A 5 0.45 -25.61 5.57
N VAL A 6 0.63 -24.31 5.72
CA VAL A 6 -0.31 -23.28 5.28
C VAL A 6 0.27 -22.69 4.00
N GLY A 7 -0.33 -23.02 2.86
CA GLY A 7 0.12 -22.52 1.57
C GLY A 7 -0.59 -23.16 0.36
N PRO A 8 -0.51 -22.53 -0.83
CA PRO A 8 0.17 -21.25 -1.10
C PRO A 8 -0.56 -20.06 -0.44
N PHE A 9 0.21 -19.14 0.14
CA PHE A 9 -0.34 -17.87 0.65
C PHE A 9 -0.68 -16.97 -0.53
N ASN A 10 -1.97 -16.84 -0.78
CA ASN A 10 -2.50 -15.98 -1.84
C ASN A 10 -2.90 -14.61 -1.26
N ARG A 11 -3.03 -13.59 -2.12
CA ARG A 11 -3.32 -12.19 -1.74
C ARG A 11 -2.22 -11.55 -0.87
N VAL A 12 -0.98 -11.92 -1.13
CA VAL A 12 0.24 -11.25 -0.64
C VAL A 12 1.17 -11.03 -1.84
N GLU A 13 2.13 -10.13 -1.69
CA GLU A 13 3.22 -9.99 -2.67
C GLU A 13 4.37 -10.93 -2.32
N GLY A 14 4.95 -11.56 -3.34
CA GLY A 14 6.01 -12.55 -3.20
C GLY A 14 5.52 -13.93 -2.76
N ASP A 15 6.49 -14.83 -2.61
CA ASP A 15 6.25 -16.21 -2.16
C ASP A 15 6.42 -16.30 -0.65
N LEU A 16 5.43 -16.91 0.02
CA LEU A 16 5.45 -17.14 1.46
C LEU A 16 4.97 -18.55 1.78
N GLU A 17 5.78 -19.27 2.54
CA GLU A 17 5.47 -20.58 3.10
C GLU A 17 5.40 -20.48 4.61
N VAL A 18 4.32 -20.96 5.22
CA VAL A 18 4.19 -21.01 6.68
C VAL A 18 3.90 -22.43 7.13
N ALA A 19 4.74 -22.96 8.01
CA ALA A 19 4.50 -24.20 8.72
C ALA A 19 4.11 -23.91 10.16
N LEU A 20 3.05 -24.55 10.65
CA LEU A 20 2.56 -24.41 12.02
C LEU A 20 2.63 -25.74 12.75
N ASP A 21 3.22 -25.73 13.93
CA ASP A 21 3.12 -26.85 14.87
C ASP A 21 1.96 -26.61 15.82
N ILE A 22 0.98 -27.52 15.82
CA ILE A 22 -0.27 -27.39 16.56
C ILE A 22 -0.36 -28.47 17.63
N ALA A 23 -0.67 -28.05 18.86
CA ALA A 23 -1.01 -28.93 19.97
C ALA A 23 -2.21 -28.33 20.73
N GLU A 24 -3.14 -29.18 21.18
CA GLU A 24 -4.31 -28.76 21.96
C GLU A 24 -5.13 -27.62 21.31
N GLY A 25 -5.23 -27.65 19.97
CA GLY A 25 -5.94 -26.64 19.20
C GLY A 25 -5.25 -25.26 19.15
N ARG A 26 -4.01 -25.15 19.64
CA ARG A 26 -3.23 -23.91 19.65
C ARG A 26 -1.96 -24.05 18.81
N VAL A 27 -1.55 -22.95 18.18
CA VAL A 27 -0.24 -22.85 17.53
C VAL A 27 0.83 -22.78 18.62
N GLN A 28 1.74 -23.74 18.63
CA GLN A 28 2.89 -23.77 19.55
C GLN A 28 4.14 -23.18 18.90
N ALA A 29 4.30 -23.35 17.58
CA ALA A 29 5.37 -22.74 16.81
C ALA A 29 4.88 -22.41 15.40
N ALA A 30 5.44 -21.35 14.82
CA ALA A 30 5.26 -20.95 13.44
C ALA A 30 6.62 -20.76 12.78
N TYR A 31 6.80 -21.33 11.60
CA TYR A 31 8.01 -21.21 10.80
C TYR A 31 7.62 -20.53 9.49
N VAL A 32 8.26 -19.41 9.19
CA VAL A 32 7.96 -18.59 8.02
C VAL A 32 9.17 -18.63 7.10
N ASN A 33 8.95 -19.00 5.84
CA ASN A 33 9.97 -19.05 4.80
C ASN A 33 9.53 -18.20 3.62
N SER A 34 10.45 -17.38 3.11
CA SER A 34 10.30 -16.58 1.89
C SER A 34 11.27 -17.13 0.84
N PRO A 35 10.85 -18.11 0.01
CA PRO A 35 11.77 -18.87 -0.82
C PRO A 35 12.35 -18.07 -1.99
N MET A 36 11.73 -16.95 -2.37
CA MET A 36 12.20 -16.13 -3.49
C MET A 36 13.38 -15.24 -3.09
N TYR A 37 14.50 -15.38 -3.81
CA TYR A 37 15.63 -14.48 -3.73
C TYR A 37 15.96 -13.89 -5.11
N ARG A 38 16.15 -12.56 -5.18
CA ARG A 38 16.53 -11.86 -6.41
C ARG A 38 17.91 -11.21 -6.35
N GLY A 39 18.43 -10.86 -5.17
CA GLY A 39 19.81 -10.36 -5.01
C GLY A 39 20.08 -8.93 -5.51
N PHE A 40 19.15 -7.98 -5.27
CA PHE A 40 19.32 -6.58 -5.69
C PHE A 40 20.58 -5.92 -5.13
N GLU A 41 20.96 -6.24 -3.89
CA GLU A 41 22.15 -5.68 -3.24
C GLU A 41 23.43 -6.08 -3.96
N GLN A 42 23.51 -7.34 -4.40
CA GLN A 42 24.64 -7.89 -5.13
C GLN A 42 24.66 -7.33 -6.56
N MET A 43 23.48 -7.15 -7.18
CA MET A 43 23.37 -6.49 -8.48
C MET A 43 23.89 -5.05 -8.44
N LEU A 44 23.76 -4.32 -7.33
CA LEU A 44 24.17 -2.93 -7.23
C LEU A 44 25.68 -2.73 -7.07
N LYS A 45 26.45 -3.79 -6.77
CA LYS A 45 27.91 -3.69 -6.68
C LYS A 45 28.51 -3.21 -8.00
N ASP A 46 29.49 -2.32 -7.89
CA ASP A 46 30.25 -1.75 -9.01
C ASP A 46 29.41 -0.98 -10.05
N LYS A 47 28.12 -0.74 -9.78
CA LYS A 47 27.26 0.12 -10.61
C LYS A 47 27.47 1.59 -10.26
N TYR A 48 27.13 2.45 -11.22
CA TYR A 48 27.08 3.88 -10.94
C TYR A 48 26.01 4.17 -9.88
N PRO A 49 26.26 4.99 -8.84
CA PRO A 49 25.32 5.14 -7.72
C PRO A 49 23.90 5.54 -8.13
N LEU A 50 23.74 6.39 -9.15
CA LEU A 50 22.41 6.82 -9.61
C LEU A 50 21.62 5.69 -10.30
N ASP A 51 22.27 4.60 -10.73
CA ASP A 51 21.57 3.44 -11.25
C ASP A 51 20.64 2.84 -10.18
N ALA A 52 20.92 3.01 -8.89
CA ALA A 52 20.05 2.56 -7.81
C ALA A 52 18.60 3.08 -7.95
N LEU A 53 18.41 4.29 -8.50
CA LEU A 53 17.08 4.86 -8.77
C LEU A 53 16.30 4.06 -9.83
N VAL A 54 16.99 3.30 -10.67
CA VAL A 54 16.37 2.42 -11.67
C VAL A 54 16.18 1.02 -11.10
N TYR A 55 17.19 0.44 -10.44
CA TYR A 55 17.11 -0.95 -9.97
C TYR A 55 16.23 -1.11 -8.72
N VAL A 56 16.44 -0.30 -7.68
CA VAL A 56 15.79 -0.46 -6.37
C VAL A 56 14.26 -0.44 -6.44
N PRO A 57 13.61 0.42 -7.25
CA PRO A 57 12.14 0.39 -7.37
C PRO A 57 11.58 -0.94 -7.88
N ARG A 58 12.37 -1.79 -8.54
CA ARG A 58 11.94 -3.10 -9.03
C ARG A 58 12.01 -4.19 -7.96
N ILE A 59 12.45 -3.85 -6.75
CA ILE A 59 12.28 -4.72 -5.58
C ILE A 59 10.78 -5.02 -5.40
N CYS A 60 9.88 -4.04 -5.52
CA CYS A 60 8.44 -4.32 -5.43
C CYS A 60 7.64 -3.39 -6.33
N GLY A 61 6.64 -3.94 -7.03
CA GLY A 61 5.71 -3.15 -7.86
C GLY A 61 4.57 -2.50 -7.07
N ILE A 62 4.27 -3.00 -5.87
CA ILE A 62 3.21 -2.46 -5.01
C ILE A 62 3.72 -1.23 -4.26
N CYS A 63 4.79 -1.37 -3.48
CA CYS A 63 5.43 -0.27 -2.74
C CYS A 63 6.59 0.39 -3.52
N SER A 64 6.40 0.57 -4.83
CA SER A 64 7.47 0.98 -5.74
C SER A 64 7.99 2.40 -5.52
N VAL A 65 7.13 3.33 -5.10
CA VAL A 65 7.49 4.71 -4.75
C VAL A 65 8.25 4.72 -3.44
N ALA A 66 7.85 3.92 -2.44
CA ALA A 66 8.62 3.78 -1.20
C ALA A 66 10.07 3.33 -1.47
N GLN A 67 10.25 2.34 -2.36
CA GLN A 67 11.57 1.90 -2.81
C GLN A 67 12.35 3.02 -3.53
N SER A 68 11.67 3.80 -4.39
CA SER A 68 12.27 4.94 -5.09
C SER A 68 12.71 6.05 -4.12
N ALA A 69 11.87 6.35 -3.12
CA ALA A 69 12.13 7.35 -2.11
C ALA A 69 13.32 6.94 -1.22
N ALA A 70 13.38 5.69 -0.78
CA ALA A 70 14.49 5.18 0.01
C ALA A 70 15.82 5.27 -0.74
N ALA A 71 15.85 4.89 -2.02
CA ALA A 71 17.04 5.01 -2.86
C ALA A 71 17.48 6.47 -3.02
N ALA A 72 16.54 7.37 -3.33
CA ALA A 72 16.82 8.80 -3.48
C ALA A 72 17.35 9.43 -2.18
N GLN A 73 16.75 9.11 -1.02
CA GLN A 73 17.18 9.62 0.27
C GLN A 73 18.56 9.09 0.67
N ALA A 74 18.84 7.80 0.45
CA ALA A 74 20.15 7.22 0.71
C ALA A 74 21.24 7.90 -0.13
N LEU A 75 20.97 8.14 -1.41
CA LEU A 75 21.88 8.86 -2.30
C LEU A 75 22.03 10.34 -1.90
N ALA A 76 20.95 11.01 -1.52
CA ALA A 76 21.01 12.39 -1.04
C ALA A 76 21.93 12.53 0.18
N HIS A 77 21.80 11.61 1.13
CA HIS A 77 22.64 11.56 2.31
C HIS A 77 24.11 11.30 1.95
N ALA A 78 24.38 10.31 1.09
CA ALA A 78 25.74 9.99 0.63
C ALA A 78 26.41 11.15 -0.14
N MET A 79 25.61 11.96 -0.85
CA MET A 79 26.09 13.12 -1.62
C MET A 79 26.12 14.43 -0.82
N GLY A 80 25.63 14.44 0.44
CA GLY A 80 25.49 15.65 1.24
C GLY A 80 24.47 16.66 0.67
N LEU A 81 23.47 16.18 -0.08
CA LEU A 81 22.45 17.02 -0.71
C LEU A 81 21.27 17.25 0.24
N GLN A 82 20.72 18.46 0.18
CA GLN A 82 19.46 18.82 0.81
C GLN A 82 18.48 19.27 -0.27
N PRO A 83 17.31 18.63 -0.40
CA PRO A 83 16.33 19.04 -1.40
C PRO A 83 15.75 20.42 -1.04
N PRO A 84 15.36 21.24 -2.02
CA PRO A 84 14.55 22.41 -1.76
C PRO A 84 13.19 21.99 -1.19
N GLU A 85 12.54 22.88 -0.44
CA GLU A 85 11.30 22.59 0.28
C GLU A 85 10.20 22.01 -0.63
N ASN A 86 10.02 22.58 -1.82
CA ASN A 86 9.04 22.06 -2.79
C ASN A 86 9.37 20.63 -3.27
N GLY A 87 10.66 20.29 -3.40
CA GLY A 87 11.10 18.95 -3.74
C GLY A 87 10.80 17.94 -2.62
N ARG A 88 11.01 18.35 -1.37
CA ARG A 88 10.66 17.56 -0.18
C ARG A 88 9.16 17.33 -0.07
N LEU A 89 8.35 18.38 -0.24
CA LEU A 89 6.89 18.31 -0.21
C LEU A 89 6.34 17.41 -1.33
N ALA A 90 6.84 17.56 -2.56
CA ALA A 90 6.45 16.71 -3.68
C ALA A 90 6.77 15.22 -3.41
N ALA A 91 7.95 14.92 -2.89
CA ALA A 91 8.33 13.55 -2.51
C ALA A 91 7.38 12.99 -1.43
N ASN A 92 7.10 13.76 -0.38
CA ASN A 92 6.19 13.36 0.69
C ASN A 92 4.77 13.10 0.19
N LEU A 93 4.23 13.96 -0.67
CA LEU A 93 2.90 13.78 -1.27
C LEU A 93 2.86 12.51 -2.13
N THR A 94 3.93 12.24 -2.89
CA THR A 94 4.03 11.03 -3.72
C THR A 94 4.00 9.77 -2.87
N ILE A 95 4.78 9.73 -1.78
CA ILE A 95 4.82 8.60 -0.85
C ILE A 95 3.48 8.43 -0.14
N ALA A 96 2.86 9.52 0.33
CA ALA A 96 1.57 9.49 1.00
C ALA A 96 0.46 8.96 0.08
N ALA A 97 0.47 9.37 -1.20
CA ALA A 97 -0.47 8.86 -2.19
C ALA A 97 -0.29 7.36 -2.44
N GLU A 98 0.94 6.84 -2.53
CA GLU A 98 1.16 5.39 -2.69
C GLU A 98 0.68 4.63 -1.45
N ASN A 99 1.00 5.12 -0.25
CA ASN A 99 0.55 4.49 1.00
C ASN A 99 -0.97 4.41 1.10
N LEU A 100 -1.68 5.50 0.78
CA LEU A 100 -3.15 5.50 0.78
C LEU A 100 -3.73 4.51 -0.22
N ALA A 101 -3.18 4.46 -1.44
CA ALA A 101 -3.64 3.54 -2.47
C ALA A 101 -3.34 2.07 -2.11
N ASP A 102 -2.20 1.82 -1.47
CA ASP A 102 -1.78 0.48 -1.03
C ASP A 102 -2.65 0.01 0.15
N HIS A 103 -2.86 0.84 1.18
CA HIS A 103 -3.75 0.50 2.30
C HIS A 103 -5.19 0.23 1.86
N LEU A 104 -5.71 1.02 0.92
CA LEU A 104 -7.03 0.77 0.34
C LEU A 104 -7.09 -0.57 -0.39
N SER A 105 -6.08 -0.86 -1.23
CA SER A 105 -5.94 -2.13 -1.92
C SER A 105 -5.84 -3.30 -0.94
N HIS A 106 -5.00 -3.18 0.07
CA HIS A 106 -4.82 -4.19 1.10
C HIS A 106 -6.14 -4.49 1.81
N PHE A 107 -6.85 -3.46 2.27
CA PHE A 107 -8.12 -3.62 2.97
C PHE A 107 -9.15 -4.37 2.10
N TYR A 108 -9.43 -3.88 0.89
CA TYR A 108 -10.50 -4.43 0.06
C TYR A 108 -10.13 -5.71 -0.70
N LEU A 109 -8.90 -5.82 -1.20
CA LEU A 109 -8.50 -6.91 -2.10
C LEU A 109 -7.83 -8.06 -1.35
N PHE A 110 -7.11 -7.77 -0.25
CA PHE A 110 -6.32 -8.77 0.45
C PHE A 110 -6.97 -9.21 1.75
N PHE A 111 -7.28 -8.26 2.63
CA PHE A 111 -7.72 -8.52 4.00
C PHE A 111 -9.20 -8.91 4.09
N MET A 112 -10.12 -8.03 3.68
CA MET A 112 -11.55 -8.24 3.88
C MET A 112 -12.15 -9.51 3.25
N PRO A 113 -11.64 -10.05 2.12
CA PRO A 113 -12.16 -11.30 1.59
C PRO A 113 -11.95 -12.51 2.53
N ASP A 114 -11.08 -12.42 3.54
CA ASP A 114 -10.97 -13.46 4.58
C ASP A 114 -12.21 -13.53 5.47
N PHE A 115 -12.81 -12.38 5.78
CA PHE A 115 -14.01 -12.29 6.60
C PHE A 115 -15.27 -12.77 5.85
N ALA A 116 -15.22 -12.85 4.52
CA ALA A 116 -16.29 -13.42 3.69
C ALA A 116 -16.28 -14.96 3.64
N ARG A 117 -15.33 -15.65 4.29
CA ARG A 117 -15.23 -17.11 4.25
C ARG A 117 -16.32 -17.79 5.07
N SER A 118 -16.78 -18.96 4.60
CA SER A 118 -17.88 -19.74 5.21
C SER A 118 -17.64 -20.14 6.67
N PHE A 119 -16.39 -20.15 7.13
CA PHE A 119 -16.02 -20.34 8.53
C PHE A 119 -16.75 -19.36 9.47
N TYR A 120 -17.04 -18.13 8.98
CA TYR A 120 -17.71 -17.10 9.77
C TYR A 120 -19.24 -17.13 9.67
N LYS A 121 -19.87 -18.14 9.04
CA LYS A 121 -21.34 -18.21 8.85
C LYS A 121 -22.17 -17.98 10.12
N GLY A 122 -21.66 -18.37 11.28
CA GLY A 122 -22.34 -18.18 12.57
C GLY A 122 -22.24 -16.78 13.17
N ARG A 123 -21.55 -15.84 12.51
CA ARG A 123 -21.39 -14.45 12.98
C ARG A 123 -22.54 -13.59 12.45
N ALA A 124 -23.06 -12.70 13.30
CA ALA A 124 -24.17 -11.82 12.94
C ALA A 124 -23.86 -10.94 11.70
N TRP A 125 -22.62 -10.48 11.56
CA TRP A 125 -22.14 -9.64 10.45
C TRP A 125 -21.83 -10.41 9.14
N PHE A 126 -21.94 -11.75 9.14
CA PHE A 126 -21.45 -12.57 8.04
C PHE A 126 -22.19 -12.30 6.73
N SER A 127 -23.51 -12.18 6.75
CA SER A 127 -24.31 -12.02 5.53
C SER A 127 -23.88 -10.78 4.75
N ASP A 128 -23.79 -9.64 5.42
CA ASP A 128 -23.42 -8.36 4.81
C ASP A 128 -21.96 -8.36 4.36
N THR A 129 -21.07 -8.91 5.18
CA THR A 129 -19.64 -9.01 4.87
C THR A 129 -19.38 -9.93 3.68
N HIS A 130 -20.09 -11.06 3.59
CA HIS A 130 -19.99 -12.00 2.48
C HIS A 130 -20.52 -11.35 1.19
N ALA A 131 -21.67 -10.68 1.23
CA ALA A 131 -22.22 -9.98 0.07
C ALA A 131 -21.29 -8.86 -0.44
N ARG A 132 -20.62 -8.15 0.48
CA ARG A 132 -19.78 -7.00 0.15
C ARG A 132 -18.36 -7.37 -0.28
N PHE A 133 -17.69 -8.28 0.43
CA PHE A 133 -16.24 -8.50 0.32
C PHE A 133 -15.83 -9.85 -0.26
N LYS A 134 -16.77 -10.72 -0.64
CA LYS A 134 -16.42 -11.98 -1.30
C LYS A 134 -15.55 -11.71 -2.52
N ALA A 135 -14.43 -12.41 -2.60
CA ALA A 135 -13.50 -12.26 -3.72
C ALA A 135 -14.24 -12.47 -5.07
N VAL A 136 -13.92 -11.63 -6.06
CA VAL A 136 -14.47 -11.63 -7.43
C VAL A 136 -15.93 -11.18 -7.55
N SER A 137 -16.82 -11.59 -6.66
CA SER A 137 -18.27 -11.34 -6.82
C SER A 137 -18.89 -10.40 -5.78
N GLY A 138 -18.12 -9.92 -4.79
CA GLY A 138 -18.59 -9.00 -3.77
C GLY A 138 -18.85 -7.60 -4.32
N SER A 139 -19.87 -6.92 -3.81
CA SER A 139 -20.30 -5.61 -4.32
C SER A 139 -19.24 -4.52 -4.19
N ALA A 140 -18.35 -4.60 -3.20
CA ALA A 140 -17.37 -3.54 -2.93
C ALA A 140 -16.49 -3.25 -4.15
N MET A 141 -16.10 -4.26 -4.93
CA MET A 141 -15.17 -4.09 -6.06
C MET A 141 -15.64 -3.06 -7.08
N ALA A 142 -16.96 -2.92 -7.28
CA ALA A 142 -17.54 -1.92 -8.18
C ALA A 142 -17.31 -0.48 -7.70
N ASP A 143 -17.17 -0.27 -6.39
CA ASP A 143 -16.93 1.05 -5.79
C ASP A 143 -15.43 1.35 -5.67
N ILE A 144 -14.64 0.40 -5.15
CA ILE A 144 -13.21 0.61 -4.84
C ILE A 144 -12.37 0.75 -6.11
N LEU A 145 -12.59 -0.09 -7.13
CA LEU A 145 -11.69 -0.12 -8.29
C LEU A 145 -11.70 1.22 -9.05
N PRO A 146 -12.87 1.84 -9.36
CA PRO A 146 -12.91 3.16 -9.96
C PRO A 146 -12.35 4.25 -9.04
N ALA A 147 -12.68 4.23 -7.74
CA ALA A 147 -12.18 5.23 -6.79
C ALA A 147 -10.65 5.21 -6.69
N ARG A 148 -10.06 4.01 -6.59
CA ARG A 148 -8.61 3.82 -6.58
C ARG A 148 -7.99 4.24 -7.91
N ALA A 149 -8.55 3.82 -9.04
CA ALA A 149 -8.01 4.19 -10.36
C ALA A 149 -7.96 5.71 -10.55
N LYS A 150 -9.05 6.40 -10.17
CA LYS A 150 -9.12 7.86 -10.22
C LYS A 150 -8.13 8.52 -9.28
N PHE A 151 -8.03 8.04 -8.03
CA PHE A 151 -7.04 8.53 -7.06
C PHE A 151 -5.60 8.36 -7.57
N MET A 152 -5.30 7.26 -8.24
CA MET A 152 -3.98 7.00 -8.81
C MET A 152 -3.60 7.95 -9.96
N HIS A 153 -4.51 8.75 -10.51
CA HIS A 153 -4.14 9.84 -11.41
C HIS A 153 -3.26 10.90 -10.73
N LEU A 154 -3.29 11.03 -9.40
CA LEU A 154 -2.35 11.84 -8.64
C LEU A 154 -0.89 11.46 -8.97
N MET A 155 -0.61 10.18 -9.24
CA MET A 155 0.74 9.72 -9.61
C MET A 155 1.19 10.22 -10.97
N GLY A 156 0.27 10.48 -11.92
CA GLY A 156 0.65 11.10 -13.19
C GLY A 156 1.24 12.49 -12.97
N TYR A 157 0.62 13.27 -12.08
CA TYR A 157 1.11 14.59 -11.70
C TYR A 157 2.33 14.49 -10.79
N LEU A 158 2.31 13.71 -9.72
CA LEU A 158 3.39 13.71 -8.72
C LEU A 158 4.64 12.93 -9.18
N ALA A 159 4.41 11.82 -9.87
CA ALA A 159 5.42 10.80 -10.15
C ALA A 159 5.67 10.57 -11.64
N GLY A 160 4.93 11.22 -12.53
CA GLY A 160 4.91 10.95 -13.98
C GLY A 160 4.21 9.63 -14.33
N LYS A 161 4.51 8.56 -13.58
CA LYS A 161 3.85 7.25 -13.68
C LYS A 161 3.97 6.47 -12.37
N TRP A 162 3.05 5.52 -12.22
CA TRP A 162 3.14 4.44 -11.24
C TRP A 162 2.81 3.12 -11.94
N PRO A 163 3.55 2.03 -11.66
CA PRO A 163 4.65 1.90 -10.71
C PRO A 163 6.02 2.38 -11.24
N HIS A 164 7.03 2.32 -10.36
CA HIS A 164 8.45 2.54 -10.67
C HIS A 164 8.76 3.93 -11.24
N THR A 165 8.39 4.96 -10.48
CA THR A 165 8.69 6.34 -10.84
C THR A 165 10.19 6.61 -10.94
N LEU A 166 10.56 7.59 -11.76
CA LEU A 166 11.89 8.19 -11.80
C LEU A 166 11.86 9.66 -11.36
N SER A 167 10.74 10.15 -10.81
CA SER A 167 10.62 11.54 -10.39
C SER A 167 11.35 11.83 -9.10
N LEU A 168 11.49 10.84 -8.21
CA LEU A 168 12.20 10.98 -6.95
C LEU A 168 13.70 10.88 -7.19
N GLN A 169 14.41 11.95 -6.86
CA GLN A 169 15.83 12.14 -7.11
C GLN A 169 16.54 12.55 -5.81
N PRO A 170 17.87 12.38 -5.70
CA PRO A 170 18.62 12.80 -4.52
C PRO A 170 18.42 14.29 -4.16
N GLY A 171 18.23 15.14 -5.17
CA GLY A 171 17.95 16.57 -5.01
C GLY A 171 16.47 16.93 -4.81
N GLY A 172 15.56 15.96 -4.63
CA GLY A 172 14.12 16.19 -4.48
C GLY A 172 13.28 15.58 -5.61
N SER A 173 12.49 16.40 -6.30
CA SER A 173 11.67 15.97 -7.44
C SER A 173 12.30 16.44 -8.75
N SER A 174 12.29 15.59 -9.78
CA SER A 174 12.74 15.93 -11.14
C SER A 174 11.76 16.82 -11.91
N ARG A 175 10.56 17.08 -11.35
CA ARG A 175 9.53 17.91 -11.96
C ARG A 175 8.92 18.89 -10.96
N PRO A 176 8.69 20.16 -11.35
CA PRO A 176 7.92 21.10 -10.55
C PRO A 176 6.43 20.77 -10.61
N LEU A 177 5.66 21.21 -9.60
CA LEU A 177 4.20 21.16 -9.61
C LEU A 177 3.64 22.53 -9.98
N GLU A 178 3.00 22.62 -11.14
CA GLU A 178 2.38 23.86 -11.61
C GLU A 178 1.09 24.17 -10.85
N SER A 179 0.69 25.44 -10.79
CA SER A 179 -0.54 25.86 -10.09
C SER A 179 -1.80 25.14 -10.60
N ALA A 180 -1.88 24.89 -11.91
CA ALA A 180 -2.98 24.14 -12.51
C ALA A 180 -3.00 22.67 -12.02
N GLU A 181 -1.84 22.06 -11.82
CA GLU A 181 -1.73 20.70 -11.30
C GLU A 181 -2.11 20.64 -9.82
N GLN A 182 -1.71 21.64 -9.04
CA GLN A 182 -2.10 21.72 -7.61
C GLN A 182 -3.63 21.74 -7.45
N ILE A 183 -4.35 22.48 -8.31
CA ILE A 183 -5.82 22.47 -8.33
C ILE A 183 -6.35 21.08 -8.67
N ARG A 184 -5.78 20.39 -9.67
CA ARG A 184 -6.18 19.03 -10.03
C ARG A 184 -5.94 18.03 -8.91
N LEU A 185 -4.80 18.13 -8.21
CA LEU A 185 -4.49 17.30 -7.04
C LEU A 185 -5.55 17.51 -5.94
N ALA A 186 -5.91 18.76 -5.64
CA ALA A 186 -6.91 19.08 -4.63
C ALA A 186 -8.30 18.50 -4.98
N ILE A 187 -8.72 18.57 -6.25
CA ILE A 187 -9.99 17.97 -6.71
C ILE A 187 -9.97 16.45 -6.51
N LEU A 188 -8.91 15.78 -6.96
CA LEU A 188 -8.77 14.32 -6.82
C LEU A 188 -8.76 13.88 -5.35
N LEU A 189 -8.10 14.65 -4.47
CA LEU A 189 -8.10 14.39 -3.03
C LEU A 189 -9.48 14.58 -2.40
N ALA A 190 -10.20 15.64 -2.76
CA ALA A 190 -11.55 15.90 -2.25
C ALA A 190 -12.54 14.80 -2.67
N GLU A 191 -12.45 14.33 -3.91
CA GLU A 191 -13.27 13.21 -4.39
C GLU A 191 -12.94 11.91 -3.69
N PHE A 192 -11.65 11.60 -3.49
CA PHE A 192 -11.24 10.39 -2.78
C PHE A 192 -11.64 10.44 -1.31
N ARG A 193 -11.50 11.61 -0.65
CA ARG A 193 -12.02 11.85 0.70
C ARG A 193 -13.53 11.55 0.78
N SER A 194 -14.32 12.09 -0.15
CA SER A 194 -15.76 11.83 -0.21
C SER A 194 -16.09 10.34 -0.34
N PHE A 195 -15.32 9.60 -1.16
CA PHE A 195 -15.43 8.15 -1.22
C PHE A 195 -15.11 7.48 0.12
N LEU A 196 -14.02 7.86 0.79
CA LEU A 196 -13.64 7.29 2.08
C LEU A 196 -14.73 7.55 3.13
N GLU A 197 -15.24 8.78 3.23
CA GLU A 197 -16.25 9.16 4.22
C GLU A 197 -17.58 8.45 3.96
N ARG A 198 -18.05 8.38 2.72
CA ARG A 198 -19.37 7.82 2.40
C ARG A 198 -19.39 6.31 2.27
N THR A 199 -18.29 5.71 1.80
CA THR A 199 -18.27 4.30 1.40
C THR A 199 -17.40 3.43 2.29
N LEU A 200 -16.25 3.94 2.77
CA LEU A 200 -15.36 3.15 3.63
C LEU A 200 -15.72 3.29 5.10
N PHE A 201 -15.78 4.52 5.61
CA PHE A 201 -15.93 4.80 7.04
C PHE A 201 -17.37 5.08 7.48
N GLY A 202 -18.19 5.67 6.61
CA GLY A 202 -19.55 6.09 6.97
C GLY A 202 -19.61 7.33 7.86
N ASP A 203 -18.51 8.09 7.97
CA ASP A 203 -18.38 9.30 8.80
C ASP A 203 -17.28 10.22 8.24
N GLN A 204 -17.20 11.45 8.72
CA GLN A 204 -16.11 12.40 8.47
C GLN A 204 -14.76 11.80 8.90
N LEU A 205 -13.72 12.04 8.11
CA LEU A 205 -12.39 11.49 8.42
C LEU A 205 -11.83 12.01 9.75
N GLU A 206 -12.16 13.23 10.15
CA GLU A 206 -11.76 13.80 11.43
C GLU A 206 -12.41 13.08 12.61
N SER A 207 -13.69 12.70 12.51
CA SER A 207 -14.36 11.89 13.53
C SER A 207 -13.66 10.55 13.70
N VAL A 208 -13.36 9.87 12.59
CA VAL A 208 -12.64 8.60 12.57
C VAL A 208 -11.23 8.73 13.15
N ALA A 209 -10.50 9.77 12.78
CA ALA A 209 -9.14 10.01 13.26
C ALA A 209 -9.07 10.33 14.75
N ASN A 210 -10.17 10.83 15.34
CA ASN A 210 -10.28 11.13 16.76
C ASN A 210 -10.72 9.91 17.60
N LEU A 211 -10.98 8.75 16.99
CA LEU A 211 -11.27 7.52 17.73
C LEU A 211 -10.00 7.03 18.44
N ASP A 212 -9.99 7.13 19.77
CA ASP A 212 -8.85 6.81 20.62
C ASP A 212 -9.01 5.50 21.42
N SER A 213 -10.18 4.88 21.32
CA SER A 213 -10.55 3.74 22.15
C SER A 213 -11.59 2.84 21.48
N LYS A 214 -11.63 1.58 21.91
CA LYS A 214 -12.67 0.64 21.49
C LYS A 214 -14.07 1.12 21.90
N SER A 215 -14.17 1.80 23.05
CA SER A 215 -15.44 2.37 23.51
C SER A 215 -15.94 3.46 22.55
N ALA A 216 -15.05 4.36 22.10
CA ALA A 216 -15.39 5.38 21.12
C ALA A 216 -15.84 4.76 19.78
N LEU A 217 -15.21 3.67 19.34
CA LEU A 217 -15.60 2.96 18.12
C LEU A 217 -16.97 2.27 18.21
N LEU A 218 -17.40 1.88 19.41
CA LEU A 218 -18.64 1.11 19.63
C LEU A 218 -19.83 1.98 20.08
N ALA A 219 -19.61 3.28 20.31
CA ALA A 219 -20.63 4.24 20.72
C ALA A 219 -21.53 4.62 19.53
#